data_AF-A0A537WBD0-F1
#
_entry.id   AF-A0A537WBD0-F1
#
_cell.length_a   1.000
_cell.length_b   1.000
_cell.length_c   1.000
_cell.angle_alpha   90.00
_cell.angle_beta   90.00
_cell.angle_gamma   90.00
#
_symmetry.space_group_name_H-M   'P 1'
#
loop_
_entity.id
_entity.type
_entity.pdbx_description
1 polymer ?
#
loop_
_entity_poly.entity_id
_entity_poly.type
_entity_poly.pdbx_seq_one_letter_code
_entity_poly.pdbx_strand_id
1 'polypeptide(L)'
;MAGNRARPFLPGSVLAIFGPTASGKTAVAEAVADGAGGDVVSADSMQAYRGLPILTAQPERPTRLVGIWALSHEGSVAEYAGLAHAAIDELLEEGRTPVVAGGTGLYLRAALVDLELPPAPAREQRSRWERLYDRLGAERAHALLAARDPAGAAQVHANDRRRVVRALELWALGSSLRPSTARLWSEEVRRPTIVFGLVLPRDVLLARIESRARSMFEAGVEDEVRRATAGPVSATVAYALGLREIAELPRERALDALITRTGRYAAYQRKWMRRIPGLVTVNADRPPGEIADEILEVARARQRLPAGRARRLGRGRDLESRRLDRRDVRERYAHRRAVARGAHGCRARPRSRRRT
;
A
#
# COMPACT_ATOMS: atom_id res chain seq x y z
N MET A 1 -25.40 16.75 -30.69
CA MET A 1 -24.27 16.93 -29.75
C MET A 1 -23.47 15.63 -29.73
N ALA A 2 -22.43 15.54 -30.56
CA ALA A 2 -21.66 14.32 -30.79
C ALA A 2 -20.47 14.25 -29.83
N GLY A 3 -20.15 13.03 -29.40
CA GLY A 3 -19.39 12.75 -28.18
C GLY A 3 -17.93 13.19 -28.20
N ASN A 4 -17.48 13.67 -27.04
CA ASN A 4 -16.09 13.65 -26.64
C ASN A 4 -15.71 12.19 -26.31
N ARG A 5 -15.67 11.31 -27.32
CA ARG A 5 -15.06 9.98 -27.15
C ARG A 5 -13.61 10.22 -26.76
N ALA A 6 -13.26 9.80 -25.54
CA ALA A 6 -11.93 9.90 -24.97
C ALA A 6 -10.88 9.53 -26.02
N ARG A 7 -9.96 10.46 -26.32
CA ARG A 7 -8.84 10.16 -27.20
C ARG A 7 -8.00 9.05 -26.56
N PRO A 8 -7.69 7.96 -27.27
CA PRO A 8 -6.93 6.86 -26.72
C PRO A 8 -5.55 7.36 -26.29
N PHE A 9 -5.11 6.90 -25.12
CA PHE A 9 -3.72 7.02 -24.66
C PHE A 9 -2.78 6.32 -25.66
N LEU A 10 -1.48 6.68 -25.66
CA LEU A 10 -0.49 5.99 -26.48
C LEU A 10 -0.66 4.46 -26.35
N PRO A 11 -0.74 3.72 -27.48
CA PRO A 11 -0.90 2.27 -27.46
C PRO A 11 0.14 1.61 -26.55
N GLY A 12 -0.28 0.64 -25.74
CA GLY A 12 0.65 -0.06 -24.83
C GLY A 12 0.89 0.63 -23.48
N SER A 13 0.24 1.76 -23.17
CA SER A 13 0.48 2.49 -21.92
C SER A 13 -0.35 1.97 -20.74
N VAL A 14 0.26 1.96 -19.56
CA VAL A 14 -0.38 1.60 -18.28
C VAL A 14 -0.49 2.85 -17.38
N LEU A 15 -1.65 3.01 -16.74
CA LEU A 15 -1.82 3.97 -15.65
C LEU A 15 -1.78 3.20 -14.33
N ALA A 16 -0.93 3.62 -13.40
CA ALA A 16 -0.84 2.97 -12.09
C ALA A 16 -1.23 3.95 -11.00
N ILE A 17 -2.04 3.52 -10.03
CA ILE A 17 -2.49 4.34 -8.91
C ILE A 17 -2.09 3.65 -7.61
N PHE A 18 -1.14 4.26 -6.92
CA PHE A 18 -0.76 3.91 -5.56
C PHE A 18 -1.48 4.81 -4.56
N GLY A 19 -1.96 4.24 -3.46
CA GLY A 19 -2.54 5.04 -2.39
C GLY A 19 -2.77 4.22 -1.13
N PRO A 20 -2.65 4.85 0.06
CA PRO A 20 -2.90 4.17 1.30
C PRO A 20 -4.34 3.64 1.39
N THR A 21 -4.59 2.73 2.30
CA THR A 21 -5.96 2.36 2.67
C THR A 21 -6.77 3.60 3.07
N ALA A 22 -8.08 3.60 2.79
CA ALA A 22 -8.99 4.72 2.99
C ALA A 22 -8.68 6.02 2.20
N SER A 23 -7.79 5.98 1.19
CA SER A 23 -7.48 7.15 0.35
C SER A 23 -8.51 7.45 -0.75
N GLY A 24 -9.58 6.66 -0.88
CA GLY A 24 -10.51 6.75 -2.03
C GLY A 24 -9.99 6.12 -3.33
N LYS A 25 -8.86 5.40 -3.28
CA LYS A 25 -8.18 4.83 -4.45
C LYS A 25 -9.09 4.03 -5.39
N THR A 26 -9.97 3.19 -4.85
CA THR A 26 -10.85 2.34 -5.67
C THR A 26 -11.74 3.20 -6.57
N ALA A 27 -12.48 4.14 -5.98
CA ALA A 27 -13.34 5.05 -6.74
C ALA A 27 -12.58 5.91 -7.76
N VAL A 28 -11.37 6.37 -7.41
CA VAL A 28 -10.51 7.10 -8.36
C VAL A 28 -10.06 6.20 -9.50
N ALA A 29 -9.65 4.95 -9.23
CA ALA A 29 -9.21 4.02 -10.25
C ALA A 29 -10.33 3.64 -11.23
N GLU A 30 -11.53 3.43 -10.72
CA GLU A 30 -12.73 3.19 -11.53
C GLU A 30 -13.04 4.40 -12.42
N ALA A 31 -13.06 5.61 -11.86
CA ALA A 31 -13.28 6.83 -12.65
C ALA A 31 -12.20 7.08 -13.72
N VAL A 32 -10.93 6.78 -13.40
CA VAL A 32 -9.83 6.84 -14.38
C VAL A 32 -10.01 5.80 -15.48
N ALA A 33 -10.40 4.57 -15.13
CA ALA A 33 -10.67 3.52 -16.11
C ALA A 33 -11.81 3.92 -17.04
N ASP A 34 -12.92 4.42 -16.50
CA ASP A 34 -14.07 4.91 -17.27
C ASP A 34 -13.64 6.02 -18.25
N GLY A 35 -12.85 7.01 -17.78
CA GLY A 35 -12.37 8.12 -18.62
C GLY A 35 -11.24 7.75 -19.61
N ALA A 36 -10.59 6.60 -19.42
CA ALA A 36 -9.52 6.09 -20.28
C ALA A 36 -9.99 5.01 -21.28
N GLY A 37 -11.26 4.60 -21.22
CA GLY A 37 -11.74 3.42 -21.97
C GLY A 37 -11.03 2.14 -21.55
N GLY A 38 -10.76 2.03 -20.25
CA GLY A 38 -9.89 1.02 -19.65
C GLY A 38 -10.60 0.06 -18.70
N ASP A 39 -9.80 -0.68 -17.94
CA ASP A 39 -10.23 -1.56 -16.85
C ASP A 39 -9.26 -1.47 -15.69
N VAL A 40 -9.77 -1.69 -14.48
CA VAL A 40 -8.96 -1.75 -13.27
C VAL A 40 -8.38 -3.16 -13.09
N VAL A 41 -7.06 -3.22 -12.82
CA VAL A 41 -6.36 -4.43 -12.36
C VAL A 41 -5.95 -4.20 -10.91
N SER A 42 -6.48 -5.01 -9.98
CA SER A 42 -6.16 -4.85 -8.56
C SER A 42 -4.73 -5.30 -8.26
N ALA A 43 -4.02 -4.47 -7.49
CA ALA A 43 -2.71 -4.74 -6.92
C ALA A 43 -2.76 -4.69 -5.38
N ASP A 44 -3.68 -5.46 -4.82
CA ASP A 44 -3.84 -5.67 -3.38
C ASP A 44 -3.77 -7.15 -3.03
N SER A 45 -2.90 -7.50 -2.08
CA SER A 45 -2.67 -8.89 -1.68
C SER A 45 -3.88 -9.54 -1.04
N MET A 46 -4.76 -8.77 -0.39
CA MET A 46 -5.90 -9.32 0.35
C MET A 46 -7.19 -9.33 -0.47
N GLN A 47 -7.37 -8.37 -1.40
CA GLN A 47 -8.53 -8.38 -2.31
C GLN A 47 -8.52 -9.56 -3.29
N ALA A 48 -7.36 -10.18 -3.52
CA ALA A 48 -7.25 -11.39 -4.35
C ALA A 48 -8.03 -12.58 -3.78
N TYR A 49 -8.41 -12.57 -2.50
CA TYR A 49 -9.10 -13.67 -1.83
C TYR A 49 -10.61 -13.46 -1.81
N ARG A 50 -11.38 -14.45 -2.30
CA ARG A 50 -12.84 -14.47 -2.17
C ARG A 50 -13.26 -14.84 -0.76
N GLY A 51 -14.41 -14.33 -0.32
CA GLY A 51 -14.98 -14.61 1.02
C GLY A 51 -14.62 -13.58 2.10
N LEU A 52 -13.87 -12.53 1.75
CA LEU A 52 -13.61 -11.37 2.62
C LEU A 52 -13.92 -10.01 1.94
N PRO A 53 -15.06 -9.85 1.21
CA PRO A 53 -15.34 -8.61 0.49
C PRO A 53 -15.41 -7.37 1.38
N ILE A 54 -15.99 -7.47 2.59
CA ILE A 54 -16.14 -6.34 3.51
C ILE A 54 -14.80 -6.01 4.16
N LEU A 55 -14.14 -6.99 4.79
CA LEU A 55 -12.89 -6.80 5.54
C LEU A 55 -11.77 -6.22 4.66
N THR A 56 -11.70 -6.66 3.40
CA THR A 56 -10.68 -6.20 2.44
C THR A 56 -11.15 -5.01 1.59
N ALA A 57 -12.39 -4.54 1.82
CA ALA A 57 -13.19 -3.66 0.97
C ALA A 57 -12.90 -3.84 -0.52
N GLN A 58 -13.32 -4.99 -1.01
CA GLN A 58 -13.34 -5.29 -2.42
C GLN A 58 -14.27 -4.29 -3.12
N PRO A 59 -13.94 -3.88 -4.35
CA PRO A 59 -14.85 -3.10 -5.17
C PRO A 59 -16.15 -3.87 -5.41
N GLU A 60 -17.27 -3.16 -5.47
CA GLU A 60 -18.56 -3.73 -5.87
C GLU A 60 -18.58 -4.04 -7.37
N ARG A 61 -17.87 -3.24 -8.18
CA ARG A 61 -17.72 -3.46 -9.61
C ARG A 61 -16.74 -4.62 -9.87
N PRO A 62 -17.04 -5.52 -10.84
CA PRO A 62 -16.10 -6.53 -11.27
C PRO A 62 -14.75 -5.92 -11.63
N THR A 63 -13.71 -6.33 -10.91
CA THR A 63 -12.34 -5.81 -11.05
C THR A 63 -11.39 -6.97 -11.22
N ARG A 64 -10.48 -6.88 -12.19
CA ARG A 64 -9.53 -7.96 -12.48
C ARG A 64 -8.65 -8.23 -11.24
N LEU A 65 -8.41 -9.52 -10.97
CA LEU A 65 -7.62 -10.02 -9.84
C LEU A 65 -8.20 -9.78 -8.44
N VAL A 66 -9.50 -9.47 -8.35
CA VAL A 66 -10.25 -9.50 -7.09
C VAL A 66 -10.98 -10.84 -6.96
N GLY A 67 -10.93 -11.46 -5.78
CA GLY A 67 -11.66 -12.69 -5.49
C GLY A 67 -11.23 -13.94 -6.30
N ILE A 68 -10.01 -13.93 -6.86
CA ILE A 68 -9.49 -15.01 -7.70
C ILE A 68 -9.08 -16.27 -6.91
N TRP A 69 -8.76 -16.13 -5.62
CA TRP A 69 -8.26 -17.21 -4.78
C TRP A 69 -9.24 -17.57 -3.66
N ALA A 70 -9.33 -18.85 -3.31
CA ALA A 70 -10.01 -19.29 -2.09
C ALA A 70 -9.20 -18.90 -0.84
N LEU A 71 -9.87 -18.79 0.32
CA LEU A 71 -9.21 -18.45 1.59
C LEU A 71 -8.12 -19.46 2.01
N SER A 72 -8.21 -20.70 1.55
CA SER A 72 -7.23 -21.76 1.79
C SER A 72 -5.99 -21.69 0.89
N HIS A 73 -6.02 -20.88 -0.17
CA HIS A 73 -4.91 -20.73 -1.12
C HIS A 73 -3.74 -19.99 -0.46
N GLU A 74 -2.53 -20.52 -0.56
CA GLU A 74 -1.33 -19.84 -0.07
C GLU A 74 -0.73 -19.00 -1.20
N GLY A 75 -1.37 -17.85 -1.48
CA GLY A 75 -0.98 -16.98 -2.58
C GLY A 75 0.40 -16.35 -2.38
N SER A 76 1.15 -16.21 -3.46
CA SER A 76 2.47 -15.56 -3.47
C SER A 76 2.51 -14.35 -4.39
N VAL A 77 3.45 -13.42 -4.13
CA VAL A 77 3.68 -12.29 -5.04
C VAL A 77 4.17 -12.75 -6.42
N ALA A 78 4.91 -13.87 -6.50
CA ALA A 78 5.40 -14.40 -7.77
C ALA A 78 4.26 -14.91 -8.65
N GLU A 79 3.34 -15.67 -8.05
CA GLU A 79 2.11 -16.12 -8.72
C GLU A 79 1.25 -14.92 -9.15
N TYR A 80 1.03 -13.96 -8.24
CA TYR A 80 0.30 -12.73 -8.55
C TYR A 80 0.92 -11.95 -9.72
N ALA A 81 2.26 -11.85 -9.78
CA ALA A 81 2.96 -11.12 -10.84
C ALA A 81 2.61 -11.67 -12.23
N GLY A 82 2.64 -13.01 -12.39
CA GLY A 82 2.26 -13.65 -13.64
C GLY A 82 0.81 -13.35 -14.05
N LEU A 83 -0.13 -13.42 -13.10
CA LEU A 83 -1.53 -13.10 -13.34
C LEU A 83 -1.75 -11.63 -13.69
N ALA A 84 -1.05 -10.72 -13.01
CA ALA A 84 -1.09 -9.29 -13.31
C ALA A 84 -0.50 -8.96 -14.67
N HIS A 85 0.60 -9.63 -15.05
CA HIS A 85 1.20 -9.45 -16.36
C HIS A 85 0.25 -9.89 -17.48
N ALA A 86 -0.35 -11.07 -17.35
CA ALA A 86 -1.36 -11.57 -18.29
C ALA A 86 -2.55 -10.62 -18.40
N ALA A 87 -3.16 -10.23 -17.28
CA ALA A 87 -4.32 -9.32 -17.27
C ALA A 87 -4.03 -7.94 -17.88
N ILE A 88 -2.82 -7.41 -17.68
CA ILE A 88 -2.40 -6.14 -18.28
C ILE A 88 -2.21 -6.31 -19.79
N ASP A 89 -1.54 -7.37 -20.22
CA ASP A 89 -1.22 -7.59 -21.62
C ASP A 89 -2.49 -7.90 -22.45
N GLU A 90 -3.43 -8.69 -21.92
CA GLU A 90 -4.77 -8.91 -22.50
C GLU A 90 -5.52 -7.60 -22.77
N LEU A 91 -5.56 -6.70 -21.79
CA LEU A 91 -6.25 -5.40 -21.95
C LEU A 91 -5.59 -4.55 -23.03
N LEU A 92 -4.26 -4.57 -23.11
CA LEU A 92 -3.53 -3.83 -24.14
C LEU A 92 -3.79 -4.39 -25.54
N GLU A 93 -3.87 -5.72 -25.68
CA GLU A 93 -4.21 -6.39 -26.93
C GLU A 93 -5.65 -6.07 -27.39
N GLU A 94 -6.59 -5.94 -26.44
CA GLU A 94 -7.96 -5.47 -26.67
C GLU A 94 -8.06 -3.96 -26.98
N GLY A 95 -6.94 -3.21 -26.95
CA GLY A 95 -6.92 -1.76 -27.15
C GLY A 95 -7.47 -0.95 -25.97
N ARG A 96 -7.55 -1.56 -24.77
CA ARG A 96 -8.09 -0.98 -23.54
C ARG A 96 -6.95 -0.55 -22.62
N THR A 97 -7.12 0.58 -21.92
CA THR A 97 -6.07 1.11 -21.02
C THR A 97 -6.08 0.35 -19.68
N PRO A 98 -5.00 -0.35 -19.28
CA PRO A 98 -4.91 -0.96 -17.96
C PRO A 98 -4.71 0.10 -16.88
N VAL A 99 -5.56 0.08 -15.85
CA VAL A 99 -5.45 0.91 -14.65
C VAL A 99 -5.08 0.03 -13.46
N VAL A 100 -3.79 -0.06 -13.13
CA VAL A 100 -3.29 -0.90 -12.04
C VAL A 100 -3.40 -0.14 -10.71
N ALA A 101 -4.26 -0.60 -9.79
CA ALA A 101 -4.56 0.13 -8.56
C ALA A 101 -4.22 -0.70 -7.31
N GLY A 102 -3.38 -0.17 -6.41
CA GLY A 102 -2.94 -0.94 -5.24
C GLY A 102 -2.44 -0.09 -4.06
N GLY A 103 -2.63 -0.60 -2.85
CA GLY A 103 -1.98 -0.08 -1.64
C GLY A 103 -0.79 -0.93 -1.19
N THR A 104 -0.63 -2.13 -1.77
CA THR A 104 0.43 -3.07 -1.41
C THR A 104 1.62 -2.85 -2.32
N GLY A 105 2.61 -2.08 -1.85
CA GLY A 105 3.69 -1.59 -2.72
C GLY A 105 4.47 -2.69 -3.43
N LEU A 106 4.69 -3.84 -2.79
CA LEU A 106 5.34 -4.99 -3.43
C LEU A 106 4.50 -5.57 -4.57
N TYR A 107 3.17 -5.70 -4.40
CA TYR A 107 2.27 -6.23 -5.43
C TYR A 107 2.13 -5.25 -6.59
N LEU A 108 1.98 -3.95 -6.31
CA LEU A 108 1.98 -2.93 -7.37
C LEU A 108 3.26 -3.00 -8.20
N ARG A 109 4.42 -3.13 -7.56
CA ARG A 109 5.68 -3.23 -8.29
C ARG A 109 5.82 -4.55 -9.06
N ALA A 110 5.34 -5.66 -8.48
CA ALA A 110 5.32 -6.95 -9.15
C ALA A 110 4.41 -7.00 -10.38
N ALA A 111 3.37 -6.16 -10.44
CA ALA A 111 2.52 -6.03 -11.63
C ALA A 111 3.16 -5.21 -12.77
N LEU A 112 4.07 -4.29 -12.42
CA LEU A 112 4.62 -3.27 -13.32
C LEU A 112 6.04 -3.58 -13.82
N VAL A 113 6.77 -4.45 -13.12
CA VAL A 113 8.19 -4.74 -13.34
C VAL A 113 8.43 -6.22 -13.28
N ASP A 114 9.32 -6.72 -14.14
CA ASP A 114 9.82 -8.08 -14.08
C ASP A 114 10.74 -8.24 -12.85
N LEU A 115 10.11 -8.52 -11.71
CA LEU A 115 10.81 -8.79 -10.47
C LEU A 115 11.33 -10.23 -10.49
N GLU A 116 12.62 -10.39 -10.21
CA GLU A 116 13.21 -11.69 -9.87
C GLU A 116 12.69 -12.12 -8.49
N LEU A 117 11.52 -12.76 -8.50
CA LEU A 117 10.88 -13.26 -7.31
C LEU A 117 11.27 -14.74 -7.15
N PRO A 118 11.96 -15.11 -6.07
CA PRO A 118 12.25 -16.51 -5.80
C PRO A 118 10.93 -17.28 -5.63
N PRO A 119 10.88 -18.55 -6.06
CA PRO A 119 9.66 -19.34 -6.04
C PRO A 119 9.07 -19.43 -4.62
N ALA A 120 7.77 -19.75 -4.56
CA ALA A 120 7.15 -20.07 -3.30
C ALA A 120 7.85 -21.31 -2.71
N PRO A 121 8.28 -21.28 -1.44
CA PRO A 121 8.92 -22.43 -0.81
C PRO A 121 7.89 -23.53 -0.58
N ALA A 122 8.33 -24.78 -0.59
CA ALA A 122 7.48 -25.89 -0.17
C ALA A 122 7.03 -25.66 1.28
N ARG A 123 5.78 -26.03 1.60
CA ARG A 123 5.15 -25.78 2.91
C ARG A 123 6.00 -26.36 4.05
N GLU A 124 6.60 -27.51 3.82
CA GLU A 124 7.44 -28.26 4.77
C GLU A 124 8.71 -27.47 5.13
N GLN A 125 9.29 -26.76 4.15
CA GLN A 125 10.47 -25.92 4.36
C GLN A 125 10.15 -24.71 5.24
N ARG A 126 9.01 -24.03 4.99
CA ARG A 126 8.57 -22.93 5.84
C ARG A 126 8.38 -23.39 7.28
N SER A 127 7.63 -24.47 7.49
CA SER A 127 7.36 -24.98 8.83
C SER A 127 8.63 -25.40 9.59
N ARG A 128 9.67 -25.84 8.89
CA ARG A 128 10.99 -26.10 9.50
C ARG A 128 11.61 -24.82 10.08
N TRP A 129 11.67 -23.74 9.30
CA TRP A 129 12.26 -22.47 9.72
C TRP A 129 11.43 -21.76 10.79
N GLU A 130 10.11 -21.87 10.72
CA GLU A 130 9.19 -21.43 11.75
C GLU A 130 9.46 -22.11 13.10
N ARG A 131 9.50 -23.45 13.13
CA ARG A 131 9.83 -24.20 14.35
C ARG A 131 11.22 -23.88 14.88
N LEU A 132 12.17 -23.58 14.00
CA LEU A 132 13.51 -23.17 14.41
C LEU A 132 13.48 -21.80 15.10
N TYR A 133 12.80 -20.83 14.49
CA TYR A 133 12.63 -19.49 15.07
C TYR A 133 11.96 -19.57 16.44
N ASP A 134 10.87 -20.34 16.55
CA ASP A 134 10.10 -20.46 17.78
C ASP A 134 10.90 -21.14 18.90
N ARG A 135 11.76 -22.11 18.56
CA ARG A 135 12.63 -22.80 19.51
C ARG A 135 13.82 -21.94 19.98
N LEU A 136 14.46 -21.21 19.06
CA LEU A 136 15.65 -20.41 19.35
C LEU A 136 15.33 -19.06 19.98
N GLY A 137 14.14 -18.53 19.69
CA GLY A 137 13.79 -17.14 19.98
C GLY A 137 14.34 -16.16 18.93
N ALA A 138 13.78 -14.95 18.93
CA ALA A 138 13.99 -13.92 17.91
C ALA A 138 15.47 -13.57 17.68
N GLU A 139 16.18 -13.22 18.74
CA GLU A 139 17.58 -12.75 18.67
C GLU A 139 18.52 -13.85 18.14
N ARG A 140 18.37 -15.09 18.61
CA ARG A 140 19.23 -16.20 18.18
C ARG A 140 18.92 -16.63 16.74
N ALA A 141 17.65 -16.61 16.34
CA ALA A 141 17.27 -16.88 14.95
C ALA A 141 17.79 -15.81 13.99
N HIS A 142 17.76 -14.53 14.41
CA HIS A 142 18.34 -13.44 13.63
C HIS A 142 19.87 -13.51 13.57
N ALA A 143 20.54 -13.83 14.67
CA ALA A 143 21.99 -14.04 14.67
C ALA A 143 22.40 -15.20 13.74
N LEU A 144 21.62 -16.29 13.72
CA LEU A 144 21.83 -17.38 12.75
C LEU A 144 21.68 -16.89 11.31
N LEU A 145 20.65 -16.08 11.02
CA LEU A 145 20.49 -15.46 9.71
C LEU A 145 21.69 -14.56 9.38
N ALA A 146 22.14 -13.72 10.31
CA ALA A 146 23.26 -12.80 10.11
C ALA A 146 24.58 -13.53 9.81
N ALA A 147 24.80 -14.71 10.39
CA ALA A 147 25.97 -15.54 10.08
C ALA A 147 25.92 -16.18 8.69
N ARG A 148 24.73 -16.30 8.08
CA ARG A 148 24.49 -17.02 6.83
C ARG A 148 24.23 -16.11 5.63
N ASP A 149 23.47 -15.04 5.86
CA ASP A 149 23.15 -13.97 4.91
C ASP A 149 23.17 -12.61 5.64
N PRO A 150 24.36 -12.02 5.86
CA PRO A 150 24.49 -10.72 6.53
C PRO A 150 23.69 -9.61 5.84
N ALA A 151 23.64 -9.65 4.49
CA ALA A 151 22.97 -8.64 3.68
C ALA A 151 21.45 -8.71 3.84
N GLY A 152 20.88 -9.92 3.87
CA GLY A 152 19.46 -10.15 4.15
C GLY A 152 19.09 -9.86 5.60
N ALA A 153 19.95 -10.23 6.57
CA ALA A 153 19.75 -9.94 7.99
C ALA A 153 19.62 -8.43 8.26
N ALA A 154 20.42 -7.61 7.57
CA ALA A 154 20.36 -6.15 7.68
C ALA A 154 19.04 -5.55 7.18
N GLN A 155 18.21 -6.30 6.44
CA GLN A 155 16.90 -5.84 5.95
C GLN A 155 15.73 -6.11 6.92
N VAL A 156 15.97 -6.87 8.00
CA VAL A 156 14.90 -7.38 8.87
C VAL A 156 15.26 -7.21 10.33
N HIS A 157 14.27 -6.83 11.14
CA HIS A 157 14.42 -6.78 12.59
C HIS A 157 14.24 -8.18 13.18
N ALA A 158 14.96 -8.54 14.25
CA ALA A 158 14.90 -9.86 14.87
C ALA A 158 13.46 -10.28 15.23
N ASN A 159 12.69 -9.37 15.83
CA ASN A 159 11.27 -9.59 16.18
C ASN A 159 10.30 -9.74 14.99
N ASP A 160 10.74 -9.48 13.75
CA ASP A 160 9.90 -9.73 12.57
C ASP A 160 10.01 -11.20 12.15
N ARG A 161 9.36 -12.08 12.93
CA ARG A 161 9.34 -13.54 12.73
C ARG A 161 9.15 -13.92 11.27
N ARG A 162 8.14 -13.33 10.60
CA ARG A 162 7.80 -13.67 9.21
C ARG A 162 8.93 -13.32 8.26
N ARG A 163 9.56 -12.15 8.41
CA ARG A 163 10.67 -11.75 7.54
C ARG A 163 11.97 -12.47 7.85
N VAL A 164 12.25 -12.81 9.11
CA VAL A 164 13.41 -13.63 9.50
C VAL A 164 13.27 -15.04 8.93
N VAL A 165 12.11 -15.68 9.11
CA VAL A 165 11.81 -17.00 8.53
C VAL A 165 11.94 -16.96 7.01
N ARG A 166 11.37 -15.93 6.34
CA ARG A 166 11.52 -15.78 4.90
C ARG A 166 12.99 -15.59 4.47
N ALA A 167 13.79 -14.85 5.22
CA ALA A 167 15.20 -14.68 4.90
C ALA A 167 15.99 -15.98 4.99
N LEU A 168 15.72 -16.79 6.03
CA LEU A 168 16.33 -18.12 6.19
C LEU A 168 15.89 -19.09 5.09
N GLU A 169 14.60 -19.05 4.70
CA GLU A 169 14.09 -19.79 3.54
C GLU A 169 14.84 -19.40 2.26
N LEU A 170 14.97 -18.11 1.98
CA LEU A 170 15.65 -17.62 0.78
C LEU A 170 17.11 -18.04 0.76
N TRP A 171 17.81 -17.88 1.87
CA TRP A 171 19.19 -18.32 2.01
C TRP A 171 19.33 -19.82 1.71
N ALA A 172 18.42 -20.66 2.21
CA ALA A 172 18.43 -22.10 1.95
C ALA A 172 18.18 -22.46 0.47
N LEU A 173 17.56 -21.55 -0.29
CA LEU A 173 17.35 -21.66 -1.73
C LEU A 173 18.46 -20.96 -2.55
N GLY A 174 19.54 -20.52 -1.92
CA GLY A 174 20.64 -19.79 -2.60
C GLY A 174 20.29 -18.35 -2.97
N SER A 175 19.25 -17.78 -2.36
CA SER A 175 18.76 -16.41 -2.60
C SER A 175 18.88 -15.55 -1.33
N SER A 176 18.44 -14.29 -1.41
CA SER A 176 18.48 -13.34 -0.29
C SER A 176 17.30 -12.37 -0.34
N LEU A 177 16.95 -11.80 0.82
CA LEU A 177 16.05 -10.64 0.87
C LEU A 177 16.64 -9.38 0.22
N ARG A 178 17.96 -9.34 0.02
CA ARG A 178 18.65 -8.27 -0.71
C ARG A 178 19.37 -8.86 -1.93
N PRO A 179 18.64 -9.25 -2.99
CA PRO A 179 19.30 -9.76 -4.18
C PRO A 179 20.16 -8.67 -4.84
N SER A 180 21.28 -9.06 -5.44
CA SER A 180 22.20 -8.14 -6.15
C SER A 180 21.53 -7.45 -7.35
N THR A 181 20.54 -8.10 -7.94
CA THR A 181 19.75 -7.67 -9.11
C THR A 181 18.41 -7.03 -8.74
N ALA A 182 18.22 -6.58 -7.49
CA ALA A 182 16.92 -6.12 -6.98
C ALA A 182 16.27 -5.00 -7.84
N ARG A 183 15.31 -5.36 -8.70
CA ARG A 183 14.56 -4.41 -9.55
C ARG A 183 13.37 -3.74 -8.87
N LEU A 184 13.10 -4.06 -7.60
CA LEU A 184 11.96 -3.54 -6.85
C LEU A 184 11.84 -2.01 -6.92
N TRP A 185 12.98 -1.30 -6.96
CA TRP A 185 13.05 0.16 -7.02
C TRP A 185 13.66 0.68 -8.34
N SER A 186 13.73 -0.17 -9.37
CA SER A 186 14.20 0.22 -10.71
C SER A 186 13.22 1.20 -11.37
N GLU A 187 13.74 2.10 -12.21
CA GLU A 187 12.90 2.90 -13.11
C GLU A 187 12.36 2.08 -14.30
N GLU A 188 12.94 0.91 -14.56
CA GLU A 188 12.48 -0.01 -15.60
C GLU A 188 11.07 -0.55 -15.29
N VAL A 189 10.24 -0.58 -16.33
CA VAL A 189 8.86 -1.07 -16.30
C VAL A 189 8.62 -1.93 -17.53
N ARG A 190 7.79 -2.97 -17.41
CA ARG A 190 7.50 -3.91 -18.51
C ARG A 190 6.76 -3.24 -19.67
N ARG A 191 5.89 -2.28 -19.33
CA ARG A 191 5.10 -1.46 -20.25
C ARG A 191 5.28 0.03 -19.90
N PRO A 192 5.22 0.96 -20.87
CA PRO A 192 5.24 2.39 -20.58
C PRO A 192 4.20 2.75 -19.51
N THR A 193 4.66 3.16 -18.32
CA THR A 193 3.80 3.32 -17.15
C THR A 193 3.95 4.70 -16.54
N ILE A 194 2.83 5.32 -16.18
CA ILE A 194 2.81 6.51 -15.31
C ILE A 194 2.21 6.10 -13.96
N VAL A 195 2.97 6.30 -12.88
CA VAL A 195 2.53 5.99 -11.53
C VAL A 195 2.06 7.26 -10.83
N PHE A 196 0.82 7.25 -10.34
CA PHE A 196 0.21 8.30 -9.54
C PHE A 196 0.15 7.86 -8.08
N GLY A 197 0.41 8.77 -7.15
CA GLY A 197 0.30 8.54 -5.71
C GLY A 197 -0.73 9.45 -5.09
N LEU A 198 -1.78 8.86 -4.52
CA LEU A 198 -2.83 9.60 -3.83
C LEU A 198 -2.34 10.05 -2.45
N VAL A 199 -2.30 11.37 -2.24
CA VAL A 199 -1.86 11.98 -0.98
C VAL A 199 -3.01 12.66 -0.28
N LEU A 200 -3.09 12.47 1.04
CA LEU A 200 -4.05 13.14 1.91
C LEU A 200 -3.36 13.70 3.16
N PRO A 201 -3.90 14.77 3.76
CA PRO A 201 -3.59 15.17 5.13
C PRO A 201 -3.74 13.98 6.09
N ARG A 202 -2.89 13.94 7.13
CA ARG A 202 -2.83 12.78 8.04
C ARG A 202 -4.11 12.63 8.86
N ASP A 203 -4.63 13.74 9.35
CA ASP A 203 -5.88 13.87 10.09
C ASP A 203 -7.08 13.40 9.26
N VAL A 204 -7.20 13.86 8.02
CA VAL A 204 -8.25 13.39 7.09
C VAL A 204 -8.15 11.88 6.86
N LEU A 205 -6.93 11.35 6.63
CA LEU A 205 -6.72 9.93 6.43
C LEU A 205 -7.13 9.09 7.66
N LEU A 206 -6.80 9.55 8.87
CA LEU A 206 -7.18 8.84 10.10
C LEU A 206 -8.69 8.87 10.33
N ALA A 207 -9.34 10.00 10.07
CA ALA A 207 -10.80 10.10 10.15
C ALA A 207 -11.49 9.16 9.15
N ARG A 208 -10.99 9.08 7.90
CA ARG A 208 -11.50 8.14 6.90
C ARG A 208 -11.26 6.67 7.27
N ILE A 209 -10.13 6.35 7.91
CA ILE A 209 -9.85 4.99 8.41
C ILE A 209 -10.86 4.61 9.49
N GLU A 210 -11.12 5.50 10.46
CA GLU A 210 -12.09 5.26 11.52
C GLU A 210 -13.50 5.09 10.97
N SER A 211 -13.96 6.02 10.13
CA SER A 211 -15.27 5.94 9.49
C SER A 211 -15.44 4.64 8.72
N ARG A 212 -14.46 4.27 7.90
CA ARG A 212 -14.49 3.00 7.14
C ARG A 212 -14.52 1.78 8.05
N ALA A 213 -13.75 1.77 9.13
CA ALA A 213 -13.77 0.66 10.07
C ALA A 213 -15.17 0.51 10.69
N ARG A 214 -15.80 1.60 11.14
CA ARG A 214 -17.18 1.58 11.66
C ARG A 214 -18.17 1.04 10.62
N SER A 215 -18.09 1.51 9.38
CA SER A 215 -18.95 1.02 8.30
C SER A 215 -18.77 -0.47 7.99
N MET A 216 -17.56 -1.04 8.16
CA MET A 216 -17.37 -2.50 8.04
C MET A 216 -18.19 -3.27 9.10
N PHE A 217 -18.20 -2.79 10.34
CA PHE A 217 -18.99 -3.40 11.42
C PHE A 217 -20.50 -3.22 11.23
N GLU A 218 -20.93 -2.09 10.67
CA GLU A 218 -22.33 -1.86 10.28
C GLU A 218 -22.75 -2.78 9.11
N ALA A 219 -21.85 -3.04 8.17
CA ALA A 219 -22.07 -3.93 7.04
C ALA A 219 -22.00 -5.43 7.38
N GLY A 220 -21.71 -5.79 8.64
CA GLY A 220 -21.68 -7.19 9.09
C GLY A 220 -20.35 -7.91 8.87
N VAL A 221 -19.21 -7.21 8.98
CA VAL A 221 -17.86 -7.85 8.89
C VAL A 221 -17.66 -8.95 9.93
N GLU A 222 -18.33 -8.90 11.08
CA GLU A 222 -18.24 -9.94 12.13
C GLU A 222 -18.79 -11.29 11.62
N ASP A 223 -19.91 -11.25 10.90
CA ASP A 223 -20.51 -12.43 10.29
C ASP A 223 -19.68 -12.94 9.11
N GLU A 224 -19.10 -12.03 8.32
CA GLU A 224 -18.15 -12.38 7.26
C GLU A 224 -16.94 -13.13 7.82
N VAL A 225 -16.29 -12.57 8.85
CA VAL A 225 -15.12 -13.18 9.49
C VAL A 225 -15.48 -14.53 10.10
N ARG A 226 -16.61 -14.64 10.81
CA ARG A 226 -17.08 -15.92 11.37
C ARG A 226 -17.25 -17.00 10.31
N ARG A 227 -17.82 -16.65 9.14
CA ARG A 227 -17.94 -17.59 8.00
C ARG A 227 -16.58 -17.93 7.39
N ALA A 228 -15.72 -16.94 7.21
CA ALA A 228 -14.39 -17.12 6.64
C ALA A 228 -13.50 -18.04 7.50
N THR A 229 -13.58 -17.92 8.83
CA THR A 229 -12.78 -18.72 9.77
C THR A 229 -13.40 -20.06 10.15
N ALA A 230 -14.61 -20.38 9.67
CA ALA A 230 -15.21 -21.70 9.86
C ALA A 230 -14.54 -22.78 8.99
N GLY A 231 -13.87 -22.37 7.91
CA GLY A 231 -13.12 -23.24 7.02
C GLY A 231 -11.59 -23.04 7.11
N PRO A 232 -10.82 -23.79 6.30
CA PRO A 232 -9.37 -23.61 6.25
C PRO A 232 -8.98 -22.24 5.69
N VAL A 233 -8.13 -21.54 6.44
CA VAL A 233 -7.53 -20.25 6.07
C VAL A 233 -6.03 -20.41 5.89
N SER A 234 -5.48 -19.86 4.82
CA SER A 234 -4.04 -19.92 4.54
C SER A 234 -3.23 -19.06 5.51
N ALA A 235 -1.93 -19.34 5.63
CA ALA A 235 -1.05 -18.54 6.48
C ALA A 235 -0.96 -17.10 5.98
N THR A 236 -1.10 -16.88 4.67
CA THR A 236 -1.14 -15.54 4.08
C THR A 236 -2.41 -14.77 4.48
N VAL A 237 -3.58 -15.40 4.41
CA VAL A 237 -4.85 -14.76 4.78
C VAL A 237 -4.95 -14.50 6.28
N ALA A 238 -4.33 -15.33 7.12
CA ALA A 238 -4.25 -15.10 8.57
C ALA A 238 -3.62 -13.74 8.97
N TYR A 239 -2.85 -13.11 8.07
CA TYR A 239 -2.29 -11.77 8.27
C TYR A 239 -3.18 -10.63 7.76
N ALA A 240 -4.37 -10.90 7.21
CA ALA A 240 -5.34 -9.88 6.84
C ALA A 240 -5.64 -8.97 8.03
N LEU A 241 -5.57 -7.66 7.82
CA LEU A 241 -5.77 -6.68 8.87
C LEU A 241 -7.20 -6.78 9.43
N GLY A 242 -7.31 -7.07 10.73
CA GLY A 242 -8.59 -7.19 11.41
C GLY A 242 -9.16 -8.60 11.47
N LEU A 243 -8.69 -9.54 10.65
CA LEU A 243 -9.26 -10.89 10.61
C LEU A 243 -9.22 -11.56 11.99
N ARG A 244 -8.02 -11.60 12.59
CA ARG A 244 -7.81 -12.19 13.91
C ARG A 244 -8.50 -11.40 15.00
N GLU A 245 -8.37 -10.07 14.97
CA GLU A 245 -8.95 -9.20 15.99
C GLU A 245 -10.48 -9.30 16.02
N ILE A 246 -11.14 -9.35 14.87
CA ILE A 246 -12.61 -9.51 14.77
C ILE A 246 -13.04 -10.92 15.18
N ALA A 247 -12.23 -11.94 14.91
CA ALA A 247 -12.55 -13.32 15.29
C ALA A 247 -12.43 -13.58 16.81
N GLU A 248 -11.47 -12.93 17.48
CA GLU A 248 -11.08 -13.26 18.86
C GLU A 248 -11.50 -12.23 19.91
N LEU A 249 -11.74 -10.97 19.54
CA LEU A 249 -11.99 -9.89 20.50
C LEU A 249 -13.46 -9.43 20.50
N PRO A 250 -13.95 -8.88 21.63
CA PRO A 250 -15.22 -8.16 21.64
C PRO A 250 -15.23 -7.02 20.63
N ARG A 251 -16.41 -6.72 20.06
CA ARG A 251 -16.64 -5.74 18.98
C ARG A 251 -15.89 -4.43 19.17
N GLU A 252 -16.00 -3.80 20.34
CA GLU A 252 -15.36 -2.51 20.62
C GLU A 252 -13.83 -2.60 20.56
N ARG A 253 -13.26 -3.67 21.14
CA ARG A 253 -11.81 -3.90 21.13
C ARG A 253 -11.30 -4.29 19.74
N ALA A 254 -12.08 -5.07 19.00
CA ALA A 254 -11.77 -5.43 17.61
C ALA A 254 -11.74 -4.19 16.72
N LEU A 255 -12.72 -3.29 16.86
CA LEU A 255 -12.80 -2.03 16.14
C LEU A 255 -11.59 -1.13 16.45
N ASP A 256 -11.28 -0.90 17.72
CA ASP A 256 -10.13 -0.08 18.13
C ASP A 256 -8.80 -0.64 17.60
N ALA A 257 -8.64 -1.96 17.64
CA ALA A 257 -7.47 -2.65 17.12
C ALA A 257 -7.38 -2.52 15.59
N LEU A 258 -8.49 -2.69 14.86
CA LEU A 258 -8.56 -2.51 13.42
C LEU A 258 -8.17 -1.09 13.02
N ILE A 259 -8.73 -0.07 13.67
CA ILE A 259 -8.40 1.35 13.42
C ILE A 259 -6.91 1.60 13.62
N THR A 260 -6.37 1.17 14.77
CA THR A 260 -4.97 1.37 15.13
C THR A 260 -4.02 0.71 14.13
N ARG A 261 -4.27 -0.56 13.80
CA ARG A 261 -3.44 -1.32 12.86
C ARG A 261 -3.52 -0.78 11.44
N THR A 262 -4.72 -0.39 11.00
CA THR A 262 -4.94 0.22 9.68
C THR A 262 -4.21 1.56 9.58
N GLY A 263 -4.22 2.38 10.64
CA GLY A 263 -3.42 3.61 10.72
C GLY A 263 -1.92 3.37 10.60
N ARG A 264 -1.39 2.35 11.29
CA ARG A 264 0.03 1.94 11.17
C ARG A 264 0.36 1.45 9.75
N TYR A 265 -0.53 0.66 9.15
CA TYR A 265 -0.37 0.19 7.78
C TYR A 265 -0.38 1.34 6.78
N ALA A 266 -1.29 2.30 6.92
CA ALA A 266 -1.34 3.50 6.08
C ALA A 266 -0.04 4.32 6.17
N ALA A 267 0.55 4.45 7.36
CA ALA A 267 1.85 5.09 7.53
C ALA A 267 2.98 4.33 6.82
N TYR A 268 2.97 3.00 6.88
CA TYR A 268 3.89 2.14 6.14
C TYR A 268 3.73 2.28 4.62
N GLN A 269 2.49 2.32 4.11
CA GLN A 269 2.19 2.54 2.70
C GLN A 269 2.74 3.88 2.21
N ARG A 270 2.61 4.95 3.01
CA ARG A 270 3.20 6.26 2.70
C ARG A 270 4.74 6.21 2.65
N LYS A 271 5.39 5.41 3.49
CA LYS A 271 6.85 5.18 3.42
C LYS A 271 7.22 4.46 2.12
N TRP A 272 6.41 3.49 1.68
CA TRP A 272 6.58 2.81 0.41
C TRP A 272 6.44 3.75 -0.79
N MET A 273 5.40 4.57 -0.80
CA MET A 273 5.13 5.54 -1.86
C MET A 273 6.35 6.41 -2.19
N ARG A 274 7.08 6.89 -1.17
CA ARG A 274 8.28 7.73 -1.32
C ARG A 274 9.44 7.05 -2.05
N ARG A 275 9.42 5.72 -2.15
CA ARG A 275 10.45 4.93 -2.81
C ARG A 275 10.07 4.57 -4.25
N ILE A 276 8.82 4.79 -4.67
CA ILE A 276 8.37 4.49 -6.03
C ILE A 276 8.99 5.51 -7.00
N PRO A 277 9.82 5.08 -7.95
CA PRO A 277 10.47 6.00 -8.89
C PRO A 277 9.45 6.70 -9.81
N GLY A 278 9.69 7.98 -10.11
CA GLY A 278 8.89 8.75 -11.07
C GLY A 278 7.43 9.01 -10.69
N LEU A 279 7.03 8.69 -9.45
CA LEU A 279 5.66 8.83 -8.96
C LEU A 279 5.19 10.29 -9.01
N VAL A 280 3.98 10.50 -9.54
CA VAL A 280 3.28 11.78 -9.59
C VAL A 280 2.31 11.87 -8.42
N THR A 281 2.53 12.80 -7.50
CA THR A 281 1.60 12.98 -6.37
C THR A 281 0.34 13.73 -6.81
N VAL A 282 -0.82 13.24 -6.38
CA VAL A 282 -2.13 13.87 -6.63
C VAL A 282 -2.86 14.03 -5.30
N ASN A 283 -3.39 15.24 -5.03
CA ASN A 283 -4.18 15.49 -3.84
C ASN A 283 -5.52 14.76 -3.93
N ALA A 284 -5.79 13.87 -2.98
CA ALA A 284 -6.95 12.99 -2.97
C ALA A 284 -8.05 13.42 -1.97
N ASP A 285 -7.99 14.64 -1.44
CA ASP A 285 -9.02 15.21 -0.58
C ASP A 285 -10.09 15.99 -1.37
N ARG A 286 -10.60 15.36 -2.44
CA ARG A 286 -11.57 15.90 -3.39
C ARG A 286 -12.46 14.77 -3.93
N PRO A 287 -13.58 15.08 -4.63
CA PRO A 287 -14.38 14.07 -5.30
C PRO A 287 -13.55 13.20 -6.27
N PRO A 288 -13.80 11.88 -6.36
CA PRO A 288 -13.02 10.97 -7.21
C PRO A 288 -12.97 11.36 -8.69
N GLY A 289 -14.06 11.94 -9.23
CA GLY A 289 -14.12 12.40 -10.62
C GLY A 289 -13.10 13.50 -10.94
N GLU A 290 -13.00 14.52 -10.09
CA GLU A 290 -12.02 15.61 -10.26
C GLU A 290 -10.57 15.10 -10.20
N ILE A 291 -10.32 14.14 -9.31
CA ILE A 291 -9.01 13.50 -9.18
C ILE A 291 -8.69 12.70 -10.45
N ALA A 292 -9.68 11.98 -10.99
CA ALA A 292 -9.53 11.22 -12.22
C ALA A 292 -9.25 12.13 -13.42
N ASP A 293 -9.96 13.25 -13.53
CA ASP A 293 -9.73 14.25 -14.60
C ASP A 293 -8.30 14.78 -14.56
N GLU A 294 -7.79 15.17 -13.38
CA GLU A 294 -6.39 15.61 -13.21
C GLU A 294 -5.39 14.51 -13.63
N ILE A 295 -5.63 13.26 -13.22
CA ILE A 295 -4.78 12.12 -13.60
C ILE A 295 -4.75 11.96 -15.13
N LEU A 296 -5.92 11.98 -15.78
CA LEU A 296 -6.05 11.81 -17.22
C LEU A 296 -5.39 12.97 -17.99
N GLU A 297 -5.55 14.20 -17.52
CA GLU A 297 -4.89 15.38 -18.09
C GLU A 297 -3.37 15.28 -18.01
N VAL A 298 -2.83 14.94 -16.82
CA VAL A 298 -1.39 14.77 -16.62
C VAL A 298 -0.84 13.63 -17.49
N ALA A 299 -1.57 12.51 -17.56
CA ALA A 299 -1.18 11.38 -18.39
C ALA A 299 -1.12 11.76 -19.88
N ARG A 300 -2.14 12.46 -20.40
CA ARG A 300 -2.17 12.96 -21.79
C ARG A 300 -1.04 13.96 -22.05
N ALA A 301 -0.75 14.85 -21.11
CA ALA A 301 0.33 15.83 -21.25
C ALA A 301 1.71 15.16 -21.31
N ARG A 302 1.95 14.13 -20.49
CA ARG A 302 3.23 13.40 -20.47
C ARG A 302 3.46 12.57 -21.73
N GLN A 303 2.41 12.04 -22.33
CA GLN A 303 2.49 11.31 -23.60
C GLN A 303 2.82 12.20 -24.80
N ARG A 304 2.57 13.52 -24.72
CA ARG A 304 2.90 14.50 -25.78
C ARG A 304 4.34 14.99 -25.72
N LEU A 305 5.11 14.66 -24.68
CA LEU A 305 6.51 15.06 -24.59
C LEU A 305 7.38 14.07 -25.36
N PRO A 306 8.18 14.52 -26.36
CA PRO A 306 9.14 13.64 -27.02
C PRO A 306 10.09 13.04 -25.98
N ALA A 307 10.43 11.77 -26.16
CA ALA A 307 11.12 10.90 -25.18
C ALA A 307 12.38 11.51 -24.53
N GLY A 308 13.01 12.52 -25.14
CA GLY A 308 14.16 13.25 -24.60
C GLY A 308 13.88 14.35 -23.56
N ARG A 309 12.65 14.91 -23.46
CA ARG A 309 12.38 16.10 -22.59
C ARG A 309 11.72 15.77 -21.24
N ALA A 310 11.04 14.62 -21.10
CA ALA A 310 10.39 14.22 -19.84
C ALA A 310 11.37 14.09 -18.66
N ARG A 311 12.64 13.72 -18.94
CA ARG A 311 13.72 13.64 -17.94
C ARG A 311 14.09 14.98 -17.27
N ARG A 312 13.83 16.12 -17.91
CA ARG A 312 14.22 17.45 -17.39
C ARG A 312 13.15 18.11 -16.51
N LEU A 313 11.87 17.86 -16.79
CA LEU A 313 10.75 18.52 -16.08
C LEU A 313 10.46 17.91 -14.70
N GLY A 314 10.75 16.61 -14.49
CA GLY A 314 10.62 15.97 -13.18
C GLY A 314 11.58 16.51 -12.11
N ARG A 315 12.78 16.97 -12.50
CA ARG A 315 13.77 17.53 -11.56
C ARG A 315 13.45 18.95 -11.10
N GLY A 316 12.75 19.74 -11.91
CA GLY A 316 12.46 21.15 -11.61
C GLY A 316 11.38 21.31 -10.53
N ARG A 317 10.25 20.59 -10.66
CA ARG A 317 9.13 20.69 -9.70
C ARG A 317 9.40 19.99 -8.36
N ASP A 318 10.23 18.94 -8.36
CA ASP A 318 10.63 18.23 -7.12
C ASP A 318 11.52 19.07 -6.21
N LEU A 319 12.30 20.01 -6.76
CA LEU A 319 13.14 20.90 -5.96
C LEU A 319 12.32 22.04 -5.33
N GLU A 320 11.30 22.51 -6.04
CA GLU A 320 10.45 23.61 -5.60
C GLU A 320 9.40 23.13 -4.56
N SER A 321 8.80 21.96 -4.78
CA SER A 321 7.90 21.32 -3.80
C SER A 321 8.61 20.94 -2.49
N ARG A 322 9.86 20.44 -2.57
CA ARG A 322 10.69 20.16 -1.38
C ARG A 322 11.15 21.43 -0.65
N ARG A 323 11.25 22.57 -1.33
CA ARG A 323 11.57 23.87 -0.71
C ARG A 323 10.35 24.48 0.00
N LEU A 324 9.17 24.37 -0.60
CA LEU A 324 7.92 24.85 -0.02
C LEU A 324 7.52 24.05 1.24
N ASP A 325 7.62 22.71 1.20
CA ASP A 325 7.34 21.84 2.35
C ASP A 325 8.30 22.10 3.54
N ARG A 326 9.57 22.46 3.25
CA ARG A 326 10.55 22.81 4.30
C ARG A 326 10.32 24.19 4.94
N ARG A 327 9.78 25.17 4.21
CA ARG A 327 9.44 26.49 4.76
C ARG A 327 8.17 26.42 5.62
N ASP A 328 7.13 25.76 5.12
CA ASP A 328 5.83 25.66 5.80
C ASP A 328 5.95 24.85 7.11
N VAL A 329 6.78 23.79 7.14
CA VAL A 329 7.08 23.05 8.38
C VAL A 329 7.87 23.90 9.39
N ARG A 330 8.80 24.76 8.95
CA ARG A 330 9.58 25.63 9.86
C ARG A 330 8.72 26.73 10.48
N GLU A 331 7.82 27.35 9.71
CA GLU A 331 6.90 28.38 10.20
C GLU A 331 5.88 27.81 11.18
N ARG A 332 5.32 26.64 10.90
CA ARG A 332 4.38 25.95 11.82
C ARG A 332 5.04 25.49 13.13
N TYR A 333 6.33 25.12 13.10
CA TYR A 333 7.09 24.81 14.32
C TYR A 333 7.44 26.05 15.14
N ALA A 334 7.77 27.18 14.49
CA ALA A 334 8.03 28.44 15.17
C ALA A 334 6.77 28.96 15.89
N HIS A 335 5.60 28.88 15.23
CA HIS A 335 4.33 29.32 15.80
C HIS A 335 3.90 28.45 17.01
N ARG A 336 4.12 27.13 16.98
CA ARG A 336 3.84 26.25 18.13
C ARG A 336 4.78 26.49 19.31
N ARG A 337 6.05 26.85 19.05
CA ARG A 337 7.02 27.17 20.11
C ARG A 337 6.72 28.51 20.80
N ALA A 338 6.15 29.47 20.07
CA ALA A 338 5.69 30.74 20.65
C ALA A 338 4.46 30.55 21.54
N VAL A 339 3.48 29.74 21.11
CA VAL A 339 2.26 29.44 21.88
C VAL A 339 2.57 28.63 23.15
N ALA A 340 3.52 27.69 23.10
CA ALA A 340 3.93 26.91 24.27
C ALA A 340 4.71 27.72 25.32
N ARG A 341 5.32 28.86 24.94
CA ARG A 341 6.03 29.75 25.89
C ARG A 341 5.12 30.79 26.55
N GLY A 342 3.91 31.01 26.02
CA GLY A 342 2.92 31.93 26.60
C GLY A 342 2.00 31.32 27.66
N ALA A 343 1.98 29.98 27.79
CA ALA A 343 1.03 29.26 28.66
C ALA A 343 1.59 28.90 30.06
N HIS A 344 2.79 29.38 30.42
CA HIS A 344 3.41 29.16 31.73
C HIS A 344 3.83 30.50 32.36
N GLY A 345 2.84 31.32 32.69
CA GLY A 345 3.01 32.52 33.49
C GLY A 345 1.71 32.84 34.22
N CYS A 346 1.80 33.08 35.53
CA CYS A 346 0.73 33.50 36.44
C CYS A 346 -0.25 32.43 36.96
N ARG A 347 0.07 31.86 38.15
CA ARG A 347 -0.47 32.35 39.44
C ARG A 347 0.03 31.48 40.61
N ALA A 348 1.04 31.98 41.32
CA ALA A 348 1.33 31.59 42.71
C ALA A 348 0.92 32.75 43.62
N ARG A 349 0.23 32.41 44.72
CA ARG A 349 -0.40 33.25 45.75
C ARG A 349 0.57 34.26 46.41
N PRO A 350 0.03 35.25 47.13
CA PRO A 350 0.63 35.67 48.38
C PRO A 350 -0.27 35.31 49.58
N ARG A 351 0.35 34.70 50.58
CA ARG A 351 -0.11 34.71 51.98
C ARG A 351 0.21 36.09 52.56
N SER A 352 -0.73 36.72 53.25
CA SER A 352 -0.42 37.72 54.27
C SER A 352 -1.31 37.53 55.51
N ARG A 353 -0.61 37.38 56.63
CA ARG A 353 -1.04 37.36 58.05
C ARG A 353 -1.93 38.55 58.44
N ARG A 354 -2.87 38.36 59.38
CA ARG A 354 -2.87 38.86 60.79
C ARG A 354 -4.30 39.11 61.33
N ARG A 355 -4.51 38.70 62.60
CA ARG A 355 -5.34 39.28 63.69
C ARG A 355 -6.84 39.46 63.37
N THR A 356 -7.80 38.99 64.17
CA THR A 356 -7.96 38.83 65.62
C THR A 356 -8.94 37.70 65.88
#